data_AF-A0A1Y5EQT9-F1
#
_entry.id   AF-A0A1Y5EQT9-F1
#
_cell.length_a   1.000
_cell.length_b   1.000
_cell.length_c   1.000
_cell.angle_alpha   90.00
_cell.angle_beta   90.00
_cell.angle_gamma   90.00
#
_symmetry.space_group_name_H-M   'P 1'
#
loop_
_entity.id
_entity.type
_entity.pdbx_description
1 polymer ?
#
loop_
_entity_poly.entity_id
_entity_poly.type
_entity_poly.pdbx_seq_one_letter_code
_entity_poly.pdbx_strand_id
1 'polypeptide(L)'
;MLFSLLPRGCLNTLLRLIRILVAFSFAMTMASCEQLERIFSTSANTDLTAYKAVLFDPDSLSIRSEHLLYEAKDKKEGLISFYSLDADKGMIFLYEGRVSHAFTMKGMQFNIDIIFLARKNGNNGERFFRVVHIEPDAKVDETDFASPHQYDAVLEVPANQAAAAGIQIGDEMLLSWGSLVNADFLDHDTNSSYSLDNLRE
;
A
#
# COMPACT_ATOMS: atom_id res chain seq x y z
N MET A 1 -24.94 43.91 31.54
CA MET A 1 -23.97 45.03 31.64
C MET A 1 -23.01 44.73 32.79
N LEU A 2 -21.93 43.96 32.57
CA LEU A 2 -21.02 43.57 33.65
C LEU A 2 -19.55 43.54 33.19
N PHE A 3 -19.11 44.62 32.54
CA PHE A 3 -17.70 44.86 32.19
C PHE A 3 -17.41 46.35 32.36
N SER A 4 -17.36 46.86 33.59
CA SER A 4 -16.99 48.28 33.80
C SER A 4 -16.16 48.58 35.04
N LEU A 5 -15.60 47.57 35.73
CA LEU A 5 -14.83 47.80 36.97
C LEU A 5 -13.52 47.00 37.02
N LEU A 6 -12.69 47.11 35.99
CA LEU A 6 -11.28 46.69 36.08
C LEU A 6 -10.34 47.82 35.63
N PRO A 7 -9.31 48.18 36.42
CA PRO A 7 -8.38 49.25 36.09
C PRO A 7 -7.64 48.95 34.77
N ARG A 8 -7.49 49.97 33.91
CA ARG A 8 -6.98 49.86 32.52
C ARG A 8 -5.63 49.14 32.38
N GLY A 9 -4.81 49.11 33.43
CA GLY A 9 -3.55 48.34 33.46
C GLY A 9 -3.75 46.82 33.55
N CYS A 10 -4.84 46.35 34.14
CA CYS A 10 -5.12 44.92 34.36
C CYS A 10 -5.61 44.23 33.07
N LEU A 11 -6.35 44.95 32.22
CA LEU A 11 -6.89 44.40 30.97
C LEU A 11 -5.79 44.11 29.94
N ASN A 12 -4.79 44.96 29.82
CA ASN A 12 -3.64 44.74 28.93
C ASN A 12 -2.76 43.58 29.41
N THR A 13 -2.60 43.42 30.72
CA THR A 13 -1.87 42.28 31.30
C THR A 13 -2.64 40.97 31.10
N LEU A 14 -3.97 40.99 31.27
CA LEU A 14 -4.84 39.84 31.02
C LEU A 14 -4.84 39.43 29.54
N LEU A 15 -4.92 40.39 28.62
CA LEU A 15 -4.82 40.14 27.17
C LEU A 15 -3.44 39.59 26.77
N ARG A 16 -2.35 40.04 27.41
CA ARG A 16 -1.01 39.46 27.21
C ARG A 16 -0.93 38.03 27.72
N LEU A 17 -1.49 37.73 28.89
CA LEU A 17 -1.52 36.38 29.44
C LEU A 17 -2.36 35.42 28.59
N ILE A 18 -3.52 35.86 28.08
CA ILE A 18 -4.35 35.07 27.15
C ILE A 18 -3.61 34.80 25.84
N ARG A 19 -2.93 35.80 25.26
CA ARG A 19 -2.12 35.59 24.04
C ARG A 19 -0.97 34.62 24.26
N ILE A 20 -0.29 34.69 25.41
CA ILE A 20 0.78 33.75 25.75
C ILE A 20 0.21 32.34 25.94
N LEU A 21 -0.93 32.18 26.64
CA LEU A 21 -1.59 30.88 26.83
C LEU A 21 -2.07 30.26 25.50
N VAL A 22 -2.65 31.05 24.60
CA VAL A 22 -3.08 30.57 23.27
C VAL A 22 -1.86 30.18 22.42
N ALA A 23 -0.79 30.97 22.45
CA ALA A 23 0.45 30.62 21.74
C ALA A 23 1.13 29.36 22.32
N PHE A 24 1.10 29.18 23.64
CA PHE A 24 1.65 27.98 24.30
C PHE A 24 0.82 26.73 23.99
N SER A 25 -0.52 26.84 23.97
CA SER A 25 -1.42 25.75 23.58
C SER A 25 -1.20 25.34 22.12
N PHE A 26 -1.02 26.32 21.22
CA PHE A 26 -0.76 26.06 19.81
C PHE A 26 0.62 25.40 19.57
N ALA A 27 1.64 25.85 20.31
CA ALA A 27 2.97 25.26 20.27
C ALA A 27 3.01 23.83 20.83
N MET A 28 2.25 23.52 21.89
CA MET A 28 2.13 22.15 22.40
C MET A 28 1.44 21.21 21.42
N THR A 29 0.39 21.65 20.71
CA THR A 29 -0.25 20.84 19.67
C THR A 29 0.67 20.56 18.49
N MET A 30 1.51 21.52 18.09
CA MET A 30 2.47 21.32 16.99
C MET A 30 3.64 20.40 17.40
N ALA A 31 4.17 20.57 18.62
CA ALA A 31 5.22 19.69 19.15
C ALA A 31 4.76 18.24 19.34
N SER A 32 3.50 18.04 19.74
CA SER A 32 2.86 16.72 19.83
C SER A 32 2.65 16.08 18.45
N CYS A 33 2.33 16.89 17.43
CA CYS A 33 2.08 16.39 16.08
C CYS A 33 3.40 15.99 15.38
N GLU A 34 4.46 16.81 15.53
CA GLU A 34 5.80 16.46 15.03
C GLU A 34 6.43 15.26 15.74
N GLN A 35 6.13 15.06 17.03
CA GLN A 35 6.58 13.87 17.77
C GLN A 35 5.82 12.62 17.34
N LEU A 36 4.52 12.73 17.04
CA LEU A 36 3.73 11.59 16.55
C LEU A 36 4.20 11.14 15.16
N GLU A 37 4.44 12.06 14.21
CA GLU A 37 5.00 11.68 12.90
C GLU A 37 6.40 11.07 13.02
N ARG A 38 7.25 11.57 13.95
CA ARG A 38 8.56 10.96 14.21
C ARG A 38 8.51 9.59 14.88
N ILE A 39 7.52 9.33 15.73
CA ILE A 39 7.34 8.01 16.36
C ILE A 39 6.86 6.98 15.32
N PHE A 40 6.04 7.37 14.35
CA PHE A 40 5.70 6.50 13.21
C PHE A 40 6.82 6.38 12.16
N SER A 41 7.67 7.40 11.99
CA SER A 41 8.81 7.33 11.07
C SER A 41 10.01 6.54 11.62
N THR A 42 10.05 6.26 12.93
CA THR A 42 11.22 5.68 13.60
C THR A 42 10.91 4.31 14.21
N SER A 43 10.19 3.46 13.48
CA SER A 43 10.03 2.04 13.83
C SER A 43 9.66 1.17 12.62
N ALA A 44 10.51 1.14 11.60
CA ALA A 44 10.63 -0.03 10.74
C ALA A 44 11.91 0.08 9.91
N ASN A 45 12.68 -0.98 9.92
CA ASN A 45 13.91 -1.22 9.18
C ASN A 45 13.68 -0.98 7.66
N THR A 46 13.94 0.23 7.17
CA THR A 46 13.65 0.65 5.78
C THR A 46 14.70 0.12 4.83
N ASP A 47 14.54 -1.13 4.43
CA ASP A 47 15.24 -1.69 3.27
C ASP A 47 14.30 -2.59 2.45
N LEU A 48 12.99 -2.43 2.61
CA LEU A 48 11.99 -3.12 1.80
C LEU A 48 11.84 -2.41 0.46
N THR A 49 12.02 -3.17 -0.61
CA THR A 49 11.65 -2.72 -1.96
C THR A 49 10.15 -2.55 -2.04
N ALA A 50 9.69 -1.38 -2.52
CA ALA A 50 8.27 -1.12 -2.75
C ALA A 50 7.98 -0.87 -4.24
N TYR A 51 6.81 -1.31 -4.67
CA TYR A 51 6.32 -1.15 -6.04
C TYR A 51 4.93 -0.52 -6.03
N LYS A 52 4.62 0.25 -7.06
CA LYS A 52 3.23 0.56 -7.39
C LYS A 52 2.75 -0.44 -8.44
N ALA A 53 1.65 -1.12 -8.13
CA ALA A 53 1.00 -2.06 -9.03
C ALA A 53 -0.33 -1.51 -9.51
N VAL A 54 -0.64 -1.74 -10.78
CA VAL A 54 -1.95 -1.48 -11.38
C VAL A 54 -2.46 -2.78 -11.96
N LEU A 55 -3.63 -3.24 -11.49
CA LEU A 55 -4.36 -4.37 -12.07
C LEU A 55 -5.46 -3.85 -12.98
N PHE A 56 -5.59 -4.44 -14.17
CA PHE A 56 -6.54 -4.01 -15.17
C PHE A 56 -7.03 -5.16 -16.05
N ASP A 57 -8.20 -4.95 -16.64
CA ASP A 57 -8.77 -5.82 -17.65
C ASP A 57 -8.08 -5.57 -19.00
N PRO A 58 -7.40 -6.55 -19.60
CA PRO A 58 -6.67 -6.33 -20.85
C PRO A 58 -7.58 -6.08 -22.07
N ASP A 59 -8.84 -6.52 -22.03
CA ASP A 59 -9.76 -6.37 -23.17
C ASP A 59 -10.42 -4.99 -23.18
N SER A 60 -10.83 -4.51 -22.01
CA SER A 60 -11.47 -3.20 -21.86
C SER A 60 -10.51 -2.07 -21.46
N LEU A 61 -9.30 -2.42 -21.01
CA LEU A 61 -8.29 -1.53 -20.43
C LEU A 61 -8.80 -0.77 -19.19
N SER A 62 -9.85 -1.30 -18.54
CA SER A 62 -10.37 -0.72 -17.31
C SER A 62 -9.50 -1.11 -16.11
N ILE A 63 -9.13 -0.12 -15.30
CA ILE A 63 -8.39 -0.35 -14.06
C ILE A 63 -9.32 -1.03 -13.04
N ARG A 64 -8.88 -2.16 -12.50
CA ARG A 64 -9.53 -2.89 -11.41
C ARG A 64 -9.11 -2.35 -10.06
N SER A 65 -7.80 -2.20 -9.86
CA SER A 65 -7.24 -1.68 -8.62
C SER A 65 -5.82 -1.15 -8.78
N GLU A 66 -5.43 -0.31 -7.82
CA GLU A 66 -4.05 0.11 -7.61
C GLU A 66 -3.61 -0.34 -6.21
N HIS A 67 -2.38 -0.84 -6.09
CA HIS A 67 -1.83 -1.28 -4.80
C HIS A 67 -0.40 -0.81 -4.61
N LEU A 68 -0.05 -0.49 -3.36
CA LEU A 68 1.33 -0.37 -2.91
C LEU A 68 1.81 -1.75 -2.42
N LEU A 69 2.79 -2.31 -3.11
CA LEU A 69 3.29 -3.65 -2.84
C LEU A 69 4.69 -3.62 -2.24
N TYR A 70 4.88 -4.37 -1.15
CA TYR A 70 6.21 -4.60 -0.58
C TYR A 70 6.76 -5.93 -1.08
N GLU A 71 8.02 -5.95 -1.53
CA GLU A 71 8.68 -7.19 -1.92
C GLU A 71 9.04 -8.03 -0.69
N ALA A 72 8.62 -9.29 -0.69
CA ALA A 72 9.02 -10.22 0.35
C ALA A 72 10.52 -10.52 0.28
N LYS A 73 11.28 -10.11 1.30
CA LYS A 73 12.71 -10.44 1.45
C LYS A 73 12.93 -11.91 1.78
N ASP A 74 12.19 -12.41 2.76
CA ASP A 74 12.11 -13.83 3.08
C ASP A 74 10.72 -14.35 2.71
N LYS A 75 10.67 -15.23 1.71
CA LYS A 75 9.44 -15.82 1.21
C LYS A 75 8.76 -16.75 2.23
N LYS A 76 9.48 -17.19 3.27
CA LYS A 76 8.94 -18.00 4.37
C LYS A 76 8.32 -17.16 5.47
N GLU A 77 8.79 -15.93 5.66
CA GLU A 77 8.23 -15.02 6.66
C GLU A 77 6.93 -14.41 6.15
N GLY A 78 6.94 -13.93 4.90
CA GLY A 78 5.76 -13.33 4.27
C GLY A 78 5.10 -12.29 5.19
N LEU A 79 3.80 -12.46 5.45
CA LEU A 79 3.01 -11.58 6.30
C LEU A 79 2.88 -12.04 7.77
N ILE A 80 3.62 -13.05 8.23
CA ILE A 80 3.49 -13.63 9.59
C ILE A 80 3.67 -12.57 10.69
N SER A 81 4.59 -11.62 10.48
CA SER A 81 4.92 -10.56 11.45
C SER A 81 3.88 -9.43 11.51
N PHE A 82 2.79 -9.50 10.73
CA PHE A 82 1.77 -8.46 10.62
C PHE A 82 0.46 -8.90 11.32
N TYR A 83 -0.20 -7.95 11.98
CA TYR A 83 -1.53 -8.17 12.58
C TYR A 83 -2.68 -7.86 11.61
N SER A 84 -2.43 -6.99 10.64
CA SER A 84 -3.39 -6.57 9.62
C SER A 84 -2.64 -5.95 8.44
N LEU A 85 -3.36 -5.76 7.33
CA LEU A 85 -2.87 -5.07 6.15
C LEU A 85 -3.98 -4.15 5.62
N ASP A 86 -3.61 -2.93 5.19
CA ASP A 86 -4.57 -1.98 4.61
C ASP A 86 -5.05 -2.46 3.23
N ALA A 87 -6.27 -2.07 2.84
CA ALA A 87 -6.92 -2.55 1.62
C ALA A 87 -6.16 -2.24 0.32
N ASP A 88 -5.40 -1.15 0.31
CA ASP A 88 -4.59 -0.67 -0.82
C ASP A 88 -3.13 -1.17 -0.76
N LYS A 89 -2.81 -2.04 0.22
CA LYS A 89 -1.47 -2.60 0.39
C LYS A 89 -1.45 -4.10 0.13
N GLY A 90 -0.28 -4.58 -0.29
CA GLY A 90 -0.04 -5.98 -0.57
C GLY A 90 1.41 -6.37 -0.34
N MET A 91 1.66 -7.67 -0.37
CA MET A 91 3.02 -8.23 -0.44
C MET A 91 3.19 -8.99 -1.74
N ILE A 92 4.31 -8.77 -2.43
CA ILE A 92 4.63 -9.46 -3.68
C ILE A 92 5.87 -10.35 -3.51
N PHE A 93 5.74 -11.58 -3.99
CA PHE A 93 6.79 -12.59 -4.00
C PHE A 93 7.20 -12.80 -5.45
N LEU A 94 8.42 -12.40 -5.81
CA LEU A 94 8.94 -12.49 -7.17
C LEU A 94 9.88 -13.69 -7.31
N TYR A 95 9.73 -14.46 -8.38
CA TYR A 95 10.57 -15.63 -8.66
C TYR A 95 11.33 -15.44 -9.98
N GLU A 96 12.53 -16.02 -10.06
CA GLU A 96 13.40 -15.96 -11.24
C GLU A 96 12.94 -16.89 -12.39
N GLY A 97 11.84 -17.61 -12.20
CA GLY A 97 11.20 -18.42 -13.23
C GLY A 97 9.90 -19.04 -12.74
N ARG A 98 9.30 -19.88 -13.61
CA ARG A 98 8.06 -20.59 -13.29
C ARG A 98 8.29 -21.63 -12.20
N VAL A 99 7.55 -21.48 -11.10
CA VAL A 99 7.63 -22.35 -9.93
C VAL A 99 6.27 -22.98 -9.62
N SER A 100 6.30 -23.96 -8.72
CA SER A 100 5.13 -24.57 -8.10
C SER A 100 5.51 -24.89 -6.66
N HIS A 101 5.09 -24.05 -5.72
CA HIS A 101 5.29 -24.27 -4.30
C HIS A 101 3.95 -24.57 -3.61
N ALA A 102 4.03 -25.28 -2.49
CA ALA A 102 2.97 -25.28 -1.51
C ALA A 102 3.10 -24.03 -0.63
N PHE A 103 1.96 -23.44 -0.29
CA PHE A 103 1.80 -22.32 0.62
C PHE A 103 1.09 -22.79 1.86
N THR A 104 1.37 -22.12 2.96
CA THR A 104 0.79 -22.40 4.27
C THR A 104 0.46 -21.08 4.93
N MET A 105 -0.66 -21.04 5.64
CA MET A 105 -1.06 -19.87 6.43
C MET A 105 -0.60 -19.99 7.88
N LYS A 106 0.27 -20.96 8.18
CA LYS A 106 0.76 -21.23 9.52
C LYS A 106 1.45 -20.00 10.13
N GLY A 107 0.94 -19.56 11.28
CA GLY A 107 1.51 -18.44 12.05
C GLY A 107 0.97 -17.06 11.66
N MET A 108 0.18 -16.97 10.59
CA MET A 108 -0.52 -15.74 10.21
C MET A 108 -1.54 -15.30 11.27
N GLN A 109 -1.86 -14.01 11.29
CA GLN A 109 -2.85 -13.44 12.21
C GLN A 109 -4.19 -13.09 11.55
N PHE A 110 -4.24 -13.08 10.21
CA PHE A 110 -5.41 -12.71 9.42
C PHE A 110 -5.44 -13.46 8.09
N ASN A 111 -6.64 -13.64 7.54
CA ASN A 111 -6.84 -14.26 6.23
C ASN A 111 -6.44 -13.31 5.11
N ILE A 112 -6.05 -13.87 3.97
CA ILE A 112 -5.63 -13.11 2.79
C ILE A 112 -6.26 -13.71 1.52
N ASP A 113 -6.31 -12.92 0.45
CA ASP A 113 -6.42 -13.48 -0.89
C ASP A 113 -5.01 -13.70 -1.44
N ILE A 114 -4.82 -14.82 -2.14
CA ILE A 114 -3.54 -15.18 -2.75
C ILE A 114 -3.73 -15.24 -4.26
N ILE A 115 -3.09 -14.30 -4.95
CA ILE A 115 -3.22 -14.10 -6.39
C ILE A 115 -1.96 -14.60 -7.06
N PHE A 116 -2.09 -15.65 -7.86
CA PHE A 116 -0.98 -16.24 -8.60
C PHE A 116 -0.84 -15.59 -9.97
N LEU A 117 0.38 -15.25 -10.30
CA LEU A 117 0.72 -14.39 -11.44
C LEU A 117 1.74 -15.07 -12.35
N ALA A 118 1.44 -15.21 -13.62
CA ALA A 118 2.40 -15.65 -14.64
C ALA A 118 3.01 -14.42 -15.33
N ARG A 119 4.33 -14.44 -15.54
CA ARG A 119 5.04 -13.36 -16.23
C ARG A 119 4.62 -13.33 -17.70
N LYS A 120 4.36 -12.14 -18.23
CA LYS A 120 4.31 -11.87 -19.67
C LYS A 120 5.55 -11.13 -20.09
N ASN A 121 5.92 -11.28 -21.36
CA ASN A 121 6.96 -10.46 -21.96
C ASN A 121 6.43 -9.02 -22.04
N GLY A 122 6.99 -8.13 -21.22
CA GLY A 122 6.83 -6.70 -21.39
C GLY A 122 7.92 -6.17 -22.31
N ASN A 123 7.64 -5.06 -22.99
CA ASN A 123 8.67 -4.30 -23.66
C ASN A 123 9.50 -3.53 -22.61
N ASN A 124 10.76 -3.21 -22.92
CA ASN A 124 11.58 -2.28 -22.12
C ASN A 124 11.84 -2.63 -20.64
N GLY A 125 11.79 -3.92 -20.26
CA GLY A 125 12.11 -4.35 -18.89
C GLY A 125 10.96 -4.15 -17.89
N GLU A 126 9.75 -3.84 -18.37
CA GLU A 126 8.55 -3.78 -17.56
C GLU A 126 8.24 -5.13 -16.91
N ARG A 127 7.86 -5.09 -15.63
CA ARG A 127 7.45 -6.28 -14.89
C ARG A 127 5.95 -6.47 -15.05
N PHE A 128 5.60 -7.18 -16.10
CA PHE A 128 4.23 -7.40 -16.51
C PHE A 128 3.79 -8.82 -16.21
N PHE A 129 2.59 -8.98 -15.64
CA PHE A 129 2.05 -10.25 -15.21
C PHE A 129 0.60 -10.44 -15.62
N ARG A 130 0.16 -11.70 -15.63
CA ARG A 130 -1.23 -12.10 -15.82
C ARG A 130 -1.71 -12.93 -14.65
N VAL A 131 -2.91 -12.65 -14.15
CA VAL A 131 -3.57 -13.45 -13.11
C VAL A 131 -3.91 -14.82 -13.70
N VAL A 132 -3.35 -15.88 -13.13
CA VAL A 132 -3.60 -17.27 -13.55
C VAL A 132 -4.46 -18.03 -12.56
N HIS A 133 -4.48 -17.62 -11.29
CA HIS A 133 -5.32 -18.21 -10.27
C HIS A 133 -5.52 -17.22 -9.12
N ILE A 134 -6.64 -17.38 -8.41
CA ILE A 134 -6.96 -16.64 -7.19
C ILE A 134 -7.44 -17.68 -6.18
N GLU A 135 -6.78 -17.75 -5.04
CA GLU A 135 -7.27 -18.45 -3.85
C GLU A 135 -7.86 -17.39 -2.91
N PRO A 136 -9.19 -17.21 -2.88
CA PRO A 136 -9.81 -16.18 -2.08
C PRO A 136 -9.93 -16.61 -0.61
N ASP A 137 -9.77 -15.66 0.31
CA ASP A 137 -10.03 -15.83 1.76
C ASP A 137 -9.34 -17.08 2.33
N ALA A 138 -8.07 -17.27 1.95
CA ALA A 138 -7.19 -18.32 2.46
C ALA A 138 -7.14 -18.22 3.99
N LYS A 139 -7.59 -19.28 4.66
CA LYS A 139 -7.82 -19.28 6.10
C LYS A 139 -6.51 -19.42 6.85
N VAL A 140 -6.42 -18.72 7.98
CA VAL A 140 -5.35 -18.96 8.97
C VAL A 140 -5.53 -20.34 9.59
N ASP A 141 -4.92 -21.33 8.96
CA ASP A 141 -4.80 -22.69 9.45
C ASP A 141 -3.40 -23.27 9.13
N GLU A 142 -3.19 -24.55 9.47
CA GLU A 142 -1.95 -25.26 9.16
C GLU A 142 -2.05 -26.10 7.87
N THR A 143 -3.07 -25.85 7.04
CA THR A 143 -3.30 -26.63 5.83
C THR A 143 -2.42 -26.08 4.71
N ASP A 144 -1.55 -26.95 4.19
CA ASP A 144 -0.79 -26.63 3.00
C ASP A 144 -1.69 -26.76 1.76
N PHE A 145 -1.59 -25.79 0.86
CA PHE A 145 -2.25 -25.83 -0.45
C PHE A 145 -1.26 -25.41 -1.54
N ALA A 146 -1.55 -25.77 -2.79
CA ALA A 146 -0.71 -25.43 -3.91
C ALA A 146 -1.56 -24.80 -5.02
N SER A 147 -0.98 -23.84 -5.73
CA SER A 147 -1.59 -23.32 -6.94
C SER A 147 -1.82 -24.46 -7.95
N PRO A 148 -3.00 -24.52 -8.60
CA PRO A 148 -3.25 -25.47 -9.69
C PRO A 148 -2.45 -25.14 -10.96
N HIS A 149 -1.81 -23.97 -11.02
CA HIS A 149 -1.01 -23.50 -12.15
C HIS A 149 0.42 -23.13 -11.73
N GLN A 150 1.37 -23.27 -12.64
CA GLN A 150 2.69 -22.67 -12.47
C GLN A 150 2.61 -21.15 -12.52
N TYR A 151 3.43 -20.47 -11.74
CA TYR A 151 3.44 -19.00 -11.61
C TYR A 151 4.86 -18.47 -11.48
N ASP A 152 5.03 -17.17 -11.74
CA ASP A 152 6.30 -16.43 -11.66
C ASP A 152 6.28 -15.39 -10.52
N ALA A 153 5.10 -15.05 -10.01
CA ALA A 153 4.90 -14.20 -8.85
C ALA A 153 3.65 -14.58 -8.07
N VAL A 154 3.60 -14.17 -6.80
CA VAL A 154 2.41 -14.24 -5.94
C VAL A 154 2.17 -12.88 -5.33
N LEU A 155 0.92 -12.43 -5.34
CA LEU A 155 0.45 -11.24 -4.67
C LEU A 155 -0.47 -11.65 -3.52
N GLU A 156 -0.11 -11.27 -2.31
CA GLU A 156 -0.92 -11.41 -1.10
C GLU A 156 -1.58 -10.06 -0.78
N VAL A 157 -2.90 -10.07 -0.62
CA VAL A 157 -3.73 -8.90 -0.25
C VAL A 157 -4.75 -9.28 0.83
N PRO A 158 -5.40 -8.33 1.52
CA PRO A 158 -6.40 -8.67 2.53
C PRO A 158 -7.51 -9.59 1.97
N ALA A 159 -8.07 -10.47 2.82
CA ALA A 159 -9.11 -11.39 2.40
C ALA A 159 -10.33 -10.68 1.78
N ASN A 160 -10.85 -11.25 0.70
CA ASN A 160 -11.93 -10.76 -0.13
C ASN A 160 -11.63 -9.47 -0.91
N GLN A 161 -10.40 -8.95 -0.87
CA GLN A 161 -10.01 -7.74 -1.59
C GLN A 161 -10.03 -7.96 -3.11
N ALA A 162 -9.67 -9.15 -3.60
CA ALA A 162 -9.71 -9.46 -5.02
C ALA A 162 -11.14 -9.38 -5.56
N ALA A 163 -12.10 -9.96 -4.83
CA ALA A 163 -13.51 -9.89 -5.18
C ALA A 163 -14.06 -8.46 -5.07
N ALA A 164 -13.70 -7.73 -4.01
CA ALA A 164 -14.13 -6.34 -3.81
C ALA A 164 -13.65 -5.39 -4.92
N ALA A 165 -12.43 -5.58 -5.42
CA ALA A 165 -11.86 -4.84 -6.54
C ALA A 165 -12.31 -5.37 -7.92
N GLY A 166 -13.06 -6.47 -7.96
CA GLY A 166 -13.48 -7.10 -9.21
C GLY A 166 -12.32 -7.68 -10.03
N ILE A 167 -11.23 -8.09 -9.38
CA ILE A 167 -10.07 -8.73 -10.00
C ILE A 167 -10.49 -10.14 -10.45
N GLN A 168 -10.12 -10.50 -11.68
CA GLN A 168 -10.49 -11.76 -12.32
C GLN A 168 -9.28 -12.52 -12.84
N ILE A 169 -9.43 -13.84 -12.98
CA ILE A 169 -8.45 -14.64 -13.73
C ILE A 169 -8.41 -14.15 -15.17
N GLY A 170 -7.20 -13.89 -15.66
CA GLY A 170 -6.96 -13.33 -16.97
C GLY A 170 -6.61 -11.85 -16.97
N ASP A 171 -6.94 -11.11 -15.90
CA ASP A 171 -6.53 -9.72 -15.71
C ASP A 171 -5.00 -9.59 -15.72
N GLU A 172 -4.52 -8.40 -16.05
CA GLU A 172 -3.11 -8.10 -16.18
C GLU A 172 -2.64 -7.11 -15.12
N MET A 173 -1.39 -7.26 -14.69
CA MET A 173 -0.79 -6.42 -13.68
C MET A 173 0.52 -5.84 -14.21
N LEU A 174 0.60 -4.52 -14.18
CA LEU A 174 1.84 -3.78 -14.40
C LEU A 174 2.46 -3.44 -13.04
N LEU A 175 3.68 -3.92 -12.81
CA LEU A 175 4.47 -3.60 -11.63
C LEU A 175 5.50 -2.53 -12.00
N SER A 176 5.29 -1.31 -11.51
CA SER A 176 6.20 -0.18 -11.70
C SER A 176 7.10 0.00 -10.48
N TRP A 177 8.39 0.21 -10.72
CA TRP A 177 9.31 0.56 -9.64
C TRP A 177 9.06 2.00 -9.21
N GLY A 178 8.62 2.18 -7.97
CA GLY A 178 8.55 3.48 -7.33
C GLY A 178 9.87 3.76 -6.63
N SER A 179 10.70 4.62 -7.19
CA SER A 179 11.61 5.40 -6.33
C SER A 179 10.71 6.22 -5.42
N LEU A 180 10.52 5.82 -4.16
CA LEU A 180 9.93 6.69 -3.12
C LEU A 180 10.93 7.78 -2.68
N VAL A 181 11.76 8.23 -3.63
CA VAL A 181 12.57 9.44 -3.61
C VAL A 181 12.21 10.15 -4.91
N ASN A 182 11.52 11.28 -4.80
CA ASN A 182 10.88 12.10 -5.86
C ASN A 182 9.40 11.75 -6.09
N ALA A 183 8.58 12.27 -5.17
CA ALA A 183 7.14 12.37 -5.29
C ALA A 183 6.71 13.40 -6.37
N ASP A 184 7.17 13.22 -7.61
CA ASP A 184 6.72 13.98 -8.79
C ASP A 184 5.74 13.18 -9.67
N PHE A 185 5.32 11.98 -9.25
CA PHE A 185 4.34 11.17 -10.00
C PHE A 185 2.87 11.47 -9.61
N LEU A 186 2.64 12.44 -8.73
CA LEU A 186 1.31 12.93 -8.35
C LEU A 186 1.28 14.46 -8.26
N ASP A 187 1.93 15.17 -9.19
CA ASP A 187 1.40 16.49 -9.51
C ASP A 187 0.17 16.29 -10.39
N HIS A 188 -0.96 16.79 -9.90
CA HIS A 188 -2.25 16.74 -10.58
C HIS A 188 -2.29 17.80 -11.69
N ASP A 189 -1.22 17.90 -12.49
CA ASP A 189 -1.14 18.77 -13.65
C ASP A 189 -1.50 17.97 -14.91
N THR A 190 -2.72 18.25 -15.35
CA THR A 190 -3.50 17.84 -16.52
C THR A 190 -2.77 17.68 -17.88
N ASN A 191 -1.68 16.90 -18.00
CA ASN A 191 -1.15 16.62 -19.35
C ASN A 191 -0.29 15.36 -19.60
N SER A 192 -0.28 14.35 -18.72
CA SER A 192 0.41 13.08 -19.02
C SER A 192 -0.59 11.99 -19.41
N SER A 193 -0.95 11.95 -20.69
CA SER A 193 -1.65 10.80 -21.28
C SER A 193 -0.63 9.68 -21.55
N TYR A 194 -0.48 8.73 -20.63
CA TYR A 194 0.02 7.42 -21.04
C TYR A 194 -1.09 6.77 -21.86
N SER A 195 -1.04 6.99 -23.18
CA SER A 195 -1.97 6.34 -24.12
C SER A 195 -1.71 4.84 -24.08
N LEU A 196 -2.77 4.09 -23.79
CA LEU A 196 -2.79 2.63 -23.84
C LEU A 196 -2.58 2.10 -25.27
N ASP A 197 -2.52 2.97 -26.29
CA ASP A 197 -2.23 2.63 -27.68
C ASP A 197 -0.81 2.07 -27.88
N ASN A 198 0.14 2.34 -26.97
CA ASN A 198 1.52 1.86 -27.08
C ASN A 198 1.72 0.40 -26.60
N LEU A 199 0.66 -0.29 -26.18
CA LEU A 199 0.70 -1.71 -25.75
C LEU A 199 0.51 -2.70 -26.91
N ARG A 200 0.60 -2.24 -28.17
CA ARG A 200 0.26 -3.02 -29.38
C ARG A 200 1.42 -3.32 -30.35
N GLU A 201 2.68 -3.19 -29.92
CA GLU A 201 3.83 -3.64 -30.74
C GLU A 201 4.63 -4.76 -30.08
#